data_AF-A0A842XW14-F1
#
_entry.id   AF-A0A842XW14-F1
#
_cell.length_a   1.000
_cell.length_b   1.000
_cell.length_c   1.000
_cell.angle_alpha   90.00
_cell.angle_beta   90.00
_cell.angle_gamma   90.00
#
_symmetry.space_group_name_H-M   'P 1'
#
loop_
_entity.id
_entity.type
_entity.pdbx_description
1 polymer ?
#
loop_
_entity_poly.entity_id
_entity_poly.type
_entity_poly.pdbx_seq_one_letter_code
_entity_poly.pdbx_strand_id
1 'polypeptide(L)'
;MRVKKSPFKRLRKNKKAASPAISMVIITAVTIVLVLVAGSYAYQTLERQQGASEFETVKKSILVFDDAVRDVAWDLGGSRSARFTINYGGLEIMPNNAEKGLPLDVSVAEYPDARYSDYTGYIRYSISTNYITFGNGYESYILGDNRTVVSAGTENLGQALIKQESGQVIITLGYRVQA
;
A
#
# COMPACT_ATOMS: atom_id res chain seq x y z
N MET A 1 -73.23 -49.27 23.70
CA MET A 1 -72.07 -49.50 22.80
C MET A 1 -71.21 -48.23 22.70
N ARG A 2 -70.01 -48.20 23.29
CA ARG A 2 -69.08 -47.05 23.19
C ARG A 2 -68.02 -47.36 22.12
N VAL A 3 -68.05 -46.60 21.03
CA VAL A 3 -67.11 -46.71 19.91
C VAL A 3 -65.73 -46.17 20.35
N LYS A 4 -64.72 -47.03 20.41
CA LYS A 4 -63.31 -46.65 20.65
C LYS A 4 -62.82 -45.79 19.48
N LYS A 5 -62.63 -44.49 19.71
CA LYS A 5 -61.95 -43.61 18.74
C LYS A 5 -60.46 -43.96 18.71
N SER A 6 -59.94 -44.26 17.51
CA SER A 6 -58.55 -44.67 17.30
C SER A 6 -57.54 -43.60 17.75
N PRO A 7 -56.39 -43.98 18.34
CA PRO A 7 -55.39 -43.05 18.87
C PRO A 7 -54.71 -42.20 17.78
N PHE A 8 -54.78 -42.62 16.51
CA PHE A 8 -54.17 -41.92 15.37
C PHE A 8 -54.80 -40.57 15.04
N LYS A 9 -56.04 -40.29 15.46
CA LYS A 9 -56.67 -38.97 15.21
C LYS A 9 -56.12 -37.85 16.10
N ARG A 10 -55.38 -38.16 17.19
CA ARG A 10 -54.83 -37.15 18.10
C ARG A 10 -53.47 -36.57 17.66
N LEU A 11 -52.69 -37.29 16.85
CA LEU A 11 -51.40 -36.81 16.34
C LEU A 11 -51.54 -35.73 15.25
N ARG A 12 -52.70 -35.64 14.59
CA ARG A 12 -52.93 -34.69 13.48
C ARG A 12 -53.28 -33.26 13.93
N LYS A 13 -53.29 -32.98 15.24
CA LYS A 13 -53.79 -31.72 15.83
C LYS A 13 -52.70 -30.65 16.11
N ASN A 14 -51.41 -30.97 15.94
CA ASN A 14 -50.28 -30.07 16.20
C ASN A 14 -49.71 -29.38 14.94
N LYS A 15 -50.56 -29.02 13.96
CA LYS A 15 -50.12 -28.27 12.77
C LYS A 15 -49.91 -26.76 12.99
N LYS A 16 -50.39 -26.21 14.11
CA LYS A 16 -50.32 -24.76 14.37
C LYS A 16 -48.92 -24.25 14.80
N ALA A 17 -48.02 -25.14 15.22
CA ALA A 17 -46.68 -24.78 15.69
C ALA A 17 -45.55 -25.18 14.72
N ALA A 18 -45.86 -25.93 13.65
CA ALA A 18 -44.85 -26.37 12.69
C ALA A 18 -44.39 -25.23 11.77
N SER A 19 -45.29 -24.36 11.30
CA SER A 19 -44.90 -23.28 10.38
C SER A 19 -44.03 -22.20 11.04
N PRO A 20 -44.28 -21.76 12.29
CA PRO A 20 -43.40 -20.81 12.96
C PRO A 20 -42.02 -21.41 13.24
N ALA A 21 -41.95 -22.70 13.60
CA ALA A 21 -40.68 -23.40 13.85
C ALA A 21 -39.85 -23.53 12.56
N ILE A 22 -40.48 -23.92 11.44
CA ILE A 22 -39.80 -24.01 10.14
C ILE A 22 -39.32 -22.63 9.68
N SER A 23 -40.14 -21.60 9.84
CA SER A 23 -39.76 -20.23 9.45
C SER A 23 -38.61 -19.69 10.31
N MET A 24 -38.61 -19.97 11.62
CA MET A 24 -37.52 -19.60 12.51
C MET A 24 -36.21 -20.29 12.11
N VAL A 25 -36.26 -21.59 11.77
CA VAL A 25 -35.07 -22.34 11.30
C VAL A 25 -34.53 -21.78 9.98
N ILE A 26 -35.41 -21.41 9.04
CA ILE A 26 -34.98 -20.79 7.78
C ILE A 26 -34.33 -19.43 8.06
N ILE A 27 -34.93 -18.59 8.90
CA ILE A 27 -34.38 -17.27 9.24
C ILE A 27 -33.01 -17.43 9.91
N THR A 28 -32.88 -18.31 10.92
CA THR A 28 -31.59 -18.50 11.60
C THR A 28 -30.53 -19.04 10.65
N ALA A 29 -30.87 -20.00 9.79
CA ALA A 29 -29.94 -20.50 8.78
C ALA A 29 -29.48 -19.40 7.81
N VAL A 30 -30.40 -18.58 7.30
CA VAL A 30 -30.07 -17.46 6.42
C VAL A 30 -29.20 -16.42 7.13
N THR A 31 -29.51 -16.08 8.39
CA THR A 31 -28.70 -15.12 9.16
C THR A 31 -27.26 -15.61 9.36
N ILE A 32 -27.07 -16.91 9.63
CA ILE A 32 -25.72 -17.48 9.78
C ILE A 32 -24.94 -17.37 8.47
N VAL A 33 -25.56 -17.73 7.33
CA VAL A 33 -24.92 -17.65 6.02
C VAL A 33 -24.55 -16.21 5.67
N LEU A 34 -25.45 -15.25 5.91
CA LEU A 34 -25.18 -13.83 5.64
C LEU A 34 -24.02 -13.30 6.50
N VAL A 35 -23.95 -13.67 7.78
CA VAL A 35 -22.86 -13.27 8.67
C VAL A 35 -21.53 -13.83 8.21
N LEU A 36 -21.48 -15.09 7.75
CA LEU A 36 -20.25 -15.69 7.23
C LEU A 36 -19.75 -14.97 5.97
N VAL A 37 -20.65 -14.74 5.00
CA VAL A 37 -20.29 -14.03 3.76
C VAL A 37 -19.85 -12.60 4.04
N ALA A 38 -20.61 -11.88 4.88
CA ALA A 38 -20.27 -10.52 5.27
C ALA A 38 -18.94 -10.45 6.02
N GLY A 39 -18.68 -11.38 6.93
CA GLY A 39 -17.41 -11.46 7.67
C GLY A 39 -16.21 -11.70 6.76
N SER A 40 -16.31 -12.64 5.82
CA SER A 40 -15.24 -12.88 4.83
C SER A 40 -14.98 -11.66 3.95
N TYR A 41 -16.02 -10.99 3.48
CA TYR A 41 -15.88 -9.78 2.65
C TYR A 41 -15.29 -8.60 3.46
N ALA A 42 -15.75 -8.42 4.70
CA ALA A 42 -15.24 -7.40 5.60
C ALA A 42 -13.74 -7.60 5.87
N TYR A 43 -13.31 -8.84 6.12
CA TYR A 43 -11.89 -9.15 6.32
C TYR A 43 -11.02 -8.73 5.14
N GLN A 44 -11.38 -9.16 3.92
CA GLN A 44 -10.63 -8.80 2.71
C GLN A 44 -10.60 -7.29 2.46
N THR A 45 -11.72 -6.61 2.75
CA THR A 45 -11.81 -5.16 2.57
C THR A 45 -10.96 -4.41 3.57
N LEU A 46 -10.98 -4.81 4.84
CA LEU A 46 -10.17 -4.22 5.90
C LEU A 46 -8.68 -4.38 5.63
N GLU A 47 -8.26 -5.57 5.20
CA GLU A 47 -6.87 -5.85 4.86
C GLU A 47 -6.36 -4.95 3.70
N ARG A 48 -7.18 -4.79 2.65
CA ARG A 48 -6.87 -3.87 1.55
C ARG A 48 -6.77 -2.42 2.01
N GLN A 49 -7.70 -1.97 2.85
CA GLN A 49 -7.69 -0.62 3.39
C GLN A 49 -6.49 -0.35 4.29
N GLN A 50 -6.07 -1.33 5.10
CA GLN A 50 -4.88 -1.24 5.93
C GLN A 50 -3.62 -1.10 5.08
N GLY A 51 -3.46 -1.91 4.02
CA GLY A 51 -2.34 -1.79 3.09
C GLY A 51 -2.31 -0.44 2.36
N ALA A 52 -3.47 0.06 1.89
CA ALA A 52 -3.57 1.38 1.28
C ALA A 52 -3.24 2.52 2.25
N SER A 53 -3.67 2.40 3.52
CA SER A 53 -3.34 3.36 4.57
C SER A 53 -1.85 3.33 4.93
N GLU A 54 -1.21 2.16 4.92
CA GLU A 54 0.23 2.04 5.09
C GLU A 54 0.97 2.77 3.98
N PHE A 55 0.57 2.57 2.72
CA PHE A 55 1.18 3.24 1.57
C PHE A 55 1.17 4.77 1.73
N GLU A 56 0.03 5.36 2.08
CA GLU A 56 -0.06 6.82 2.31
C GLU A 56 0.77 7.28 3.52
N THR A 57 0.89 6.44 4.55
CA THR A 57 1.75 6.73 5.71
C THR A 57 3.23 6.70 5.32
N VAL A 58 3.66 5.68 4.57
CA VAL A 58 5.04 5.56 4.08
C VAL A 58 5.40 6.70 3.15
N LYS A 59 4.50 7.08 2.22
CA LYS A 59 4.67 8.25 1.37
C LYS A 59 4.97 9.51 2.18
N LYS A 60 4.24 9.76 3.27
CA LYS A 60 4.51 10.88 4.19
C LYS A 60 5.84 10.71 4.93
N SER A 61 6.16 9.51 5.42
CA SER A 61 7.45 9.23 6.07
C SER A 61 8.64 9.49 5.15
N ILE A 62 8.52 9.17 3.85
CA ILE A 62 9.55 9.45 2.84
C ILE A 62 9.77 10.96 2.70
N LEU A 63 8.71 11.76 2.65
CA LEU A 63 8.84 13.23 2.59
C LEU A 63 9.45 13.81 3.87
N VAL A 64 9.04 13.31 5.04
CA VAL A 64 9.65 13.70 6.32
C VAL A 64 11.12 13.32 6.38
N PHE A 65 11.49 12.17 5.79
CA PHE A 65 12.89 11.76 5.68
C PHE A 65 13.69 12.70 4.78
N ASP A 66 13.16 13.10 3.62
CA ASP A 66 13.78 14.09 2.74
C ASP A 66 14.00 15.43 3.47
N ASP A 67 12.99 15.92 4.19
CA ASP A 67 13.11 17.14 5.00
C ASP A 67 14.17 16.99 6.10
N ALA A 68 14.24 15.83 6.76
CA ALA A 68 15.24 15.54 7.78
C ALA A 68 16.66 15.48 7.21
N VAL A 69 16.84 14.90 6.02
CA VAL A 69 18.14 14.88 5.34
C VAL A 69 18.55 16.29 4.92
N ARG A 70 17.61 17.09 4.40
CA ARG A 70 17.89 18.49 4.05
C ARG A 70 18.29 19.31 5.27
N ASP A 71 17.60 19.15 6.39
CA ASP A 71 17.91 19.86 7.64
C ASP A 71 19.31 19.52 8.17
N VAL A 72 19.68 18.22 8.18
CA VAL A 72 21.02 17.77 8.59
C VAL A 72 22.11 18.24 7.62
N ALA A 73 21.81 18.34 6.32
CA ALA A 73 22.77 18.84 5.34
C ALA A 73 23.18 20.30 5.61
N TRP A 74 22.31 21.09 6.25
CA TRP A 74 22.60 22.49 6.60
C TRP A 74 23.18 22.68 8.02
N ASP A 75 23.08 21.67 8.90
CA ASP A 75 23.55 21.73 10.29
C ASP A 75 24.72 20.76 10.53
N LEU A 76 25.95 21.31 10.60
CA LEU A 76 27.17 20.55 10.84
C LEU A 76 27.13 19.86 12.21
N GLY A 77 26.96 18.54 12.21
CA GLY A 77 26.81 17.72 13.43
C GLY A 77 25.36 17.47 13.84
N GLY A 78 24.39 17.97 13.07
CA GLY A 78 22.98 17.66 13.20
C GLY A 78 22.72 16.17 12.99
N SER A 79 21.80 15.60 13.78
CA SER A 79 21.33 14.24 13.60
C SER A 79 19.81 14.23 13.64
N ARG A 80 19.20 13.61 12.63
CA ARG A 80 17.76 13.44 12.53
C ARG A 80 17.44 11.97 12.31
N SER A 81 16.25 11.57 12.75
CA SER A 81 15.73 10.23 12.54
C SER A 81 14.34 10.30 11.93
N ALA A 82 14.06 9.40 10.99
CA ALA A 82 12.71 9.18 10.49
C ALA A 82 12.33 7.72 10.75
N ARG A 83 11.05 7.50 11.06
CA ARG A 83 10.52 6.17 11.33
C ARG A 83 9.62 5.71 10.20
N PHE A 84 9.85 4.49 9.76
CA PHE A 84 8.99 3.76 8.84
C PHE A 84 8.29 2.64 9.60
N THR A 85 6.99 2.45 9.37
CA THR A 85 6.21 1.35 9.92
C THR A 85 5.61 0.60 8.74
N ILE A 86 6.01 -0.66 8.60
CA ILE A 86 5.76 -1.48 7.42
C ILE A 86 5.29 -2.85 7.89
N ASN A 87 4.12 -3.26 7.43
CA ASN A 87 3.50 -4.57 7.70
C ASN A 87 3.09 -5.26 6.40
N TYR A 88 2.68 -4.52 5.37
CA TYR A 88 2.17 -5.08 4.10
C TYR A 88 3.15 -4.96 2.93
N GLY A 89 4.06 -3.98 2.97
CA GLY A 89 5.08 -3.76 1.95
C GLY A 89 6.49 -4.21 2.36
N GLY A 90 7.47 -3.83 1.54
CA GLY A 90 8.89 -3.98 1.81
C GLY A 90 9.62 -2.66 1.61
N LEU A 91 10.54 -2.34 2.52
CA LEU A 91 11.41 -1.16 2.43
C LEU A 91 12.85 -1.61 2.23
N GLU A 92 13.48 -1.00 1.24
CA GLU A 92 14.89 -1.15 0.93
C GLU A 92 15.57 0.20 1.08
N ILE A 93 16.67 0.21 1.82
CA ILE A 93 17.53 1.38 1.98
C ILE A 93 18.87 0.98 1.40
N MET A 94 19.28 1.67 0.36
CA MET A 94 20.54 1.43 -0.32
C MET A 94 21.45 2.64 -0.18
N PRO A 95 22.64 2.51 0.45
CA PRO A 95 23.62 3.59 0.45
C PRO A 95 24.21 3.79 -0.96
N ASN A 96 24.93 4.90 -1.14
CA ASN A 96 25.72 5.11 -2.33
C ASN A 96 26.79 4.00 -2.46
N ASN A 97 26.58 3.06 -3.38
CA ASN A 97 27.48 1.93 -3.65
C ASN A 97 27.45 1.61 -5.14
N ALA A 98 28.62 1.32 -5.73
CA ALA A 98 28.77 0.97 -7.13
C ALA A 98 28.04 -0.31 -7.57
N GLU A 99 27.78 -1.24 -6.65
CA GLU A 99 27.12 -2.51 -7.00
C GLU A 99 25.58 -2.44 -7.01
N LYS A 100 25.00 -1.57 -6.19
CA LYS A 100 23.55 -1.56 -5.92
C LYS A 100 22.90 -0.19 -5.85
N GLY A 101 23.67 0.90 -5.86
CA GLY A 101 23.16 2.26 -5.89
C GLY A 101 22.47 2.59 -7.22
N LEU A 102 21.72 3.68 -7.24
CA LEU A 102 21.13 4.20 -8.48
C LEU A 102 22.24 4.81 -9.35
N PRO A 103 22.43 4.37 -10.59
CA PRO A 103 23.41 4.98 -11.48
C PRO A 103 22.96 6.39 -11.86
N LEU A 104 23.89 7.33 -11.79
CA LEU A 104 23.70 8.73 -12.13
C LEU A 104 24.64 9.06 -13.28
N ASP A 105 24.09 9.10 -14.49
CA ASP A 105 24.81 9.40 -15.72
C ASP A 105 24.34 10.76 -16.24
N VAL A 106 25.28 11.69 -16.37
CA VAL A 106 25.06 13.04 -16.85
C VAL A 106 25.92 13.24 -18.09
N SER A 107 25.25 13.52 -19.21
CA SER A 107 25.91 13.86 -20.47
C SER A 107 25.44 15.22 -20.96
N VAL A 108 26.38 16.04 -21.43
CA VAL A 108 26.09 17.32 -22.06
C VAL A 108 26.00 17.11 -23.56
N ALA A 109 24.84 17.37 -24.16
CA ALA A 109 24.58 17.11 -25.58
C ALA A 109 25.57 17.81 -26.53
N GLU A 110 26.11 18.97 -26.11
CA GLU A 110 27.03 19.79 -26.89
C GLU A 110 28.52 19.44 -26.67
N TYR A 111 28.85 18.69 -25.62
CA TYR A 111 30.22 18.31 -25.26
C TYR A 111 30.29 16.80 -24.92
N PRO A 112 30.53 15.92 -25.91
CA PRO A 112 30.53 14.47 -25.72
C PRO A 112 31.54 13.96 -24.68
N ASP A 113 32.64 14.70 -24.49
CA ASP A 113 33.72 14.38 -23.55
C ASP A 113 33.39 14.80 -22.11
N ALA A 114 32.36 15.62 -21.90
CA ALA A 114 31.87 16.01 -20.58
C ALA A 114 30.80 15.01 -20.11
N ARG A 115 31.28 13.87 -19.59
CA ARG A 115 30.43 12.83 -18.96
C ARG A 115 30.77 12.69 -17.49
N TYR A 116 29.74 12.68 -16.64
CA TYR A 116 29.85 12.36 -15.23
C TYR A 116 29.03 11.12 -14.95
N SER A 117 29.66 10.09 -14.39
CA SER A 117 29.00 8.86 -13.98
C SER A 117 29.36 8.55 -12.54
N ASP A 118 28.35 8.45 -11.68
CA ASP A 118 28.51 8.06 -10.28
C ASP A 118 27.26 7.29 -9.83
N TYR A 119 27.20 6.91 -8.55
CA TYR A 119 26.05 6.27 -7.95
C TYR A 119 25.44 7.15 -6.87
N THR A 120 24.16 6.97 -6.60
CA THR A 120 23.47 7.63 -5.50
C THR A 120 22.70 6.63 -4.65
N GLY A 121 22.59 6.94 -3.36
CA GLY A 121 21.78 6.15 -2.43
C GLY A 121 20.29 6.37 -2.70
N TYR A 122 19.47 5.40 -2.32
CA TYR A 122 18.03 5.50 -2.46
C TYR A 122 17.27 4.79 -1.35
N ILE A 123 16.03 5.24 -1.17
CA ILE A 123 15.05 4.54 -0.35
C ILE A 123 13.94 4.09 -1.27
N ARG A 124 13.66 2.79 -1.29
CA ARG A 124 12.63 2.19 -2.11
C ARG A 124 11.63 1.46 -1.23
N TYR A 125 10.38 1.87 -1.29
CA TYR A 125 9.27 1.12 -0.72
C TYR A 125 8.48 0.43 -1.84
N SER A 126 8.09 -0.81 -1.62
CA SER A 126 7.28 -1.59 -2.56
C SER A 126 6.08 -2.20 -1.83
N ILE A 127 4.91 -2.17 -2.45
CA ILE A 127 3.70 -2.81 -1.95
C ILE A 127 2.98 -3.53 -3.09
N SER A 128 2.32 -4.65 -2.81
CA SER A 128 1.58 -5.40 -3.83
C SER A 128 0.40 -4.60 -4.40
N THR A 129 0.13 -4.77 -5.70
CA THR A 129 -1.07 -4.20 -6.35
C THR A 129 -2.40 -4.75 -5.81
N ASN A 130 -2.36 -5.81 -4.99
CA ASN A 130 -3.53 -6.33 -4.29
C ASN A 130 -4.10 -5.34 -3.25
N TYR A 131 -3.27 -4.43 -2.74
CA TYR A 131 -3.64 -3.43 -1.75
C TYR A 131 -3.96 -2.07 -2.39
N ILE A 132 -3.15 -1.65 -3.37
CA ILE A 132 -3.29 -0.36 -4.05
C ILE A 132 -2.94 -0.47 -5.53
N THR A 133 -3.71 0.16 -6.40
CA THR A 133 -3.46 0.19 -7.85
C THR A 133 -3.88 1.55 -8.41
N PHE A 134 -3.01 2.11 -9.24
CA PHE A 134 -3.17 3.36 -9.96
C PHE A 134 -3.39 3.14 -11.46
N GLY A 135 -3.08 1.94 -11.96
CA GLY A 135 -3.22 1.56 -13.37
C GLY A 135 -1.88 1.22 -14.02
N ASN A 136 -1.94 0.52 -15.16
CA ASN A 136 -0.74 0.11 -15.87
C ASN A 136 0.04 1.33 -16.39
N GLY A 137 1.34 1.35 -16.10
CA GLY A 137 2.24 2.44 -16.50
C GLY A 137 2.04 3.73 -15.72
N TYR A 138 1.38 3.68 -14.55
CA TYR A 138 1.28 4.86 -13.70
C TYR A 138 2.66 5.28 -13.21
N GLU A 139 3.00 6.54 -13.45
CA GLU A 139 4.23 7.18 -13.00
C GLU A 139 3.92 8.60 -12.57
N SER A 140 4.31 8.97 -11.35
CA SER A 140 4.07 10.31 -10.79
C SER A 140 5.19 10.70 -9.85
N TYR A 141 5.72 11.90 -10.02
CA TYR A 141 6.65 12.51 -9.08
C TYR A 141 5.86 13.12 -7.92
N ILE A 142 6.23 12.77 -6.70
CA ILE A 142 5.73 13.43 -5.47
C ILE A 142 6.71 14.48 -4.96
N LEU A 143 7.96 14.43 -5.44
CA LEU A 143 9.01 15.40 -5.14
C LEU A 143 9.90 15.60 -6.37
N GLY A 144 10.02 16.86 -6.79
CA GLY A 144 10.76 17.28 -7.99
C GLY A 144 10.17 16.76 -9.31
N ASP A 145 10.99 16.70 -10.36
CA ASP A 145 10.64 16.26 -11.73
C ASP A 145 11.56 15.12 -12.26
N ASN A 146 11.54 14.80 -13.56
CA ASN A 146 12.39 13.77 -14.18
C ASN A 146 13.87 14.19 -14.39
N ARG A 147 14.27 15.40 -13.99
CA ARG A 147 15.65 15.85 -14.20
C ARG A 147 16.59 15.25 -13.16
N THR A 148 17.71 14.70 -13.62
CA THR A 148 18.78 14.16 -12.78
C THR A 148 19.73 15.24 -12.25
N VAL A 149 19.78 16.38 -12.93
CA VAL A 149 20.60 17.55 -12.58
C VAL A 149 19.72 18.78 -12.45
N VAL A 150 19.97 19.57 -11.41
CA VAL A 150 19.29 20.84 -11.12
C VAL A 150 20.30 21.99 -11.13
N SER A 151 19.86 23.15 -11.61
CA SER A 151 20.76 24.28 -11.96
C SER A 151 20.64 25.47 -10.99
N ALA A 152 19.61 25.49 -10.14
CA ALA A 152 19.39 26.56 -9.18
C ALA A 152 19.33 26.04 -7.74
N GLY A 153 19.90 26.80 -6.80
CA GLY A 153 19.91 26.47 -5.37
C GLY A 153 18.53 26.47 -4.69
N THR A 154 17.48 26.89 -5.39
CA THR A 154 16.08 26.84 -4.94
C THR A 154 15.34 25.59 -5.41
N GLU A 155 15.94 24.79 -6.30
CA GLU A 155 15.34 23.54 -6.79
C GLU A 155 15.54 22.42 -5.76
N ASN A 156 14.54 21.55 -5.64
CA ASN A 156 14.60 20.47 -4.66
C ASN A 156 15.56 19.37 -5.13
N LEU A 157 16.60 19.09 -4.33
CA LEU A 157 17.57 18.03 -4.59
C LEU A 157 16.96 16.63 -4.45
N GLY A 158 15.90 16.48 -3.65
CA GLY A 158 15.17 15.23 -3.50
C GLY A 158 14.31 14.93 -4.74
N GLN A 159 14.37 13.69 -5.22
CA GLN A 159 13.47 13.15 -6.22
C GLN A 159 12.71 11.98 -5.63
N ALA A 160 11.39 12.07 -5.57
CA ALA A 160 10.55 10.96 -5.14
C ALA A 160 9.56 10.61 -6.23
N LEU A 161 9.65 9.36 -6.70
CA LEU A 161 8.90 8.80 -7.80
C LEU A 161 7.98 7.70 -7.30
N ILE A 162 6.71 7.75 -7.68
CA ILE A 162 5.78 6.63 -7.56
C ILE A 162 5.64 6.01 -8.93
N LYS A 163 5.87 4.70 -9.03
CA LYS A 163 5.72 3.93 -10.26
C LYS A 163 4.95 2.65 -9.98
N GLN A 164 4.01 2.31 -10.85
CA GLN A 164 3.36 1.01 -10.83
C GLN A 164 4.00 0.07 -11.85
N GLU A 165 4.53 -1.04 -11.34
CA GLU A 165 5.08 -2.13 -12.12
C GLU A 165 4.19 -3.39 -11.98
N SER A 166 4.47 -4.43 -12.75
CA SER A 166 3.63 -5.63 -12.77
C SER A 166 3.54 -6.29 -11.39
N GLY A 167 2.41 -6.10 -10.71
CA GLY A 167 2.11 -6.70 -9.41
C GLY A 167 2.56 -5.89 -8.20
N GLN A 168 3.23 -4.75 -8.39
CA GLN A 168 3.71 -3.90 -7.29
C GLN A 168 3.62 -2.40 -7.61
N VAL A 169 3.35 -1.61 -6.58
CA VAL A 169 3.52 -0.16 -6.59
C VAL A 169 4.77 0.17 -5.80
N ILE A 170 5.65 0.97 -6.40
CA ILE A 170 6.96 1.30 -5.88
C ILE A 170 7.02 2.81 -5.65
N ILE A 171 7.51 3.21 -4.47
CA ILE A 171 7.96 4.58 -4.20
C ILE A 171 9.47 4.56 -4.11
N THR A 172 10.16 5.40 -4.87
CA THR A 172 11.62 5.54 -4.82
C THR A 172 11.99 6.98 -4.53
N LEU A 173 12.72 7.21 -3.45
CA LEU A 173 13.38 8.47 -3.12
C LEU A 173 14.87 8.34 -3.46
N GLY A 174 15.35 9.23 -4.32
CA GLY A 174 16.76 9.43 -4.64
C GLY A 174 17.15 10.90 -4.57
N TYR A 175 18.45 11.19 -4.65
CA TYR A 175 18.98 12.54 -4.61
C TYR A 175 19.67 12.90 -5.92
N ARG A 176 19.44 14.13 -6.38
CA ARG A 176 19.97 14.72 -7.60
C ARG A 176 21.27 15.46 -7.34
N VAL A 177 22.01 15.72 -8.41
CA VAL A 177 23.23 16.52 -8.36
C VAL A 177 22.93 17.96 -8.76
N GLN A 178 23.55 18.90 -8.04
CA GLN A 178 23.53 20.32 -8.38
C GLN A 178 24.74 20.62 -9.28
N ALA A 179 24.49 21.28 -10.42
CA ALA A 179 25.54 21.77 -11.34
C ALA A 179 25.96 23.21 -11.04
#